data_AF-A0A3M1W233-F1
#
_entry.id   AF-A0A3M1W233-F1
#
_cell.length_a   1.000
_cell.length_b   1.000
_cell.length_c   1.000
_cell.angle_alpha   90.00
_cell.angle_beta   90.00
_cell.angle_gamma   90.00
#
_symmetry.space_group_name_H-M   'P 1'
#
loop_
_entity.id
_entity.type
_entity.pdbx_description
1 polymer ?
#
loop_
_entity_poly.entity_id
_entity_poly.type
_entity_poly.pdbx_seq_one_letter_code
_entity_poly.pdbx_strand_id
1 'polypeptide(L)'
;MDGTPILPAADERLGRRVLAWLERLVRIDSQSDETSSAIPSTPGQKELADVVAAALAAAGARVERDAHASVLASLPGRGPGAGAPPLAFSAHLDTSRGTRAVDRLHLLPGWRGEPIPYPANPSLVVDARNYPAARPFIGQDIVHGPGDAPFGLDDKLGLAEMLVLAELLAERPEIPRPPLLLIARADEEIGRMEAVVGLAEELARRGVRTGFTLDGIAPYEINVENFNASQATVFFPDAPLERPVPPGWRRVTLALGGVNTHGATAREEGYRAATRFAAEILARLERIGIVPARAVPAAFASDPSRDCDGVFELAAKDAPPVIEAIRAAAAEIVEPHAPRGARLACATAGPVERRPGRAAGDALRFVGRLLSSRPGFPIAAEESSGREGYSAPYRSMPVEGGQRVDVRLRDFDAGRLRERERHVEAVAREGGGPAPRVEIARQYVNMGPRLAERPELLDWPRRAAEAAGVAAEIRPIRGGTGVDPFLDRGTALANLGTGYFAPESEKEFTSLQAMAGHVRWLAALVQVAAAARPR
;
A
#
# COMPACT_ATOMS: atom_id res chain seq x y z
N MET A 1 31.06 -1.31 23.52
CA MET A 1 30.54 -2.66 23.22
C MET A 1 31.58 -3.29 22.34
N ASP A 2 32.16 -4.41 22.78
CA ASP A 2 32.92 -5.28 21.90
C ASP A 2 31.96 -5.69 20.77
N GLY A 3 32.33 -5.41 19.52
CA GLY A 3 31.46 -5.57 18.34
C GLY A 3 31.16 -7.03 17.99
N THR A 4 30.99 -7.89 18.98
CA THR A 4 30.67 -9.31 18.81
C THR A 4 29.16 -9.44 18.55
N PRO A 5 28.74 -9.90 17.36
CA PRO A 5 27.33 -10.11 17.07
C PRO A 5 26.75 -11.16 18.02
N ILE A 6 25.65 -10.82 18.71
CA ILE A 6 25.01 -11.73 19.69
C ILE A 6 24.31 -12.91 19.00
N LEU A 7 23.95 -12.74 17.73
CA LEU A 7 23.36 -13.79 16.90
C LEU A 7 24.28 -14.05 15.71
N PRO A 8 24.58 -15.32 15.39
CA PRO A 8 25.30 -15.67 14.18
C PRO A 8 24.60 -15.09 12.95
N ALA A 9 25.39 -14.61 11.98
CA ALA A 9 24.84 -14.01 10.76
C ALA A 9 24.02 -14.99 9.90
N ALA A 10 24.19 -16.31 10.11
CA ALA A 10 23.62 -17.39 9.32
C ALA A 10 22.63 -18.27 10.11
N ASP A 11 21.85 -17.69 11.03
CA ASP A 11 20.83 -18.47 11.73
C ASP A 11 19.58 -18.67 10.86
N GLU A 12 19.67 -19.60 9.89
CA GLU A 12 18.54 -20.04 9.07
C GLU A 12 17.32 -20.46 9.90
N ARG A 13 17.52 -20.82 11.18
CA ARG A 13 16.42 -21.18 12.08
C ARG A 13 15.53 -19.98 12.40
N LEU A 14 16.08 -18.76 12.48
CA LEU A 14 15.28 -17.56 12.72
C LEU A 14 14.30 -17.31 11.57
N GLY A 15 14.77 -17.35 10.33
CA GLY A 15 13.91 -17.19 9.16
C GLY A 15 12.80 -18.24 9.11
N ARG A 16 13.11 -19.50 9.45
CA ARG A 16 12.10 -20.57 9.54
C ARG A 16 11.11 -20.38 10.69
N ARG A 17 11.52 -19.81 11.83
CA ARG A 17 10.60 -19.46 12.93
C ARG A 17 9.64 -18.35 12.52
N VAL A 18 10.13 -17.32 11.85
CA VAL A 18 9.27 -16.23 11.33
C VAL A 18 8.30 -16.81 10.30
N LEU A 19 8.79 -17.63 9.36
CA LEU A 19 7.91 -18.30 8.39
C LEU A 19 6.81 -19.12 9.07
N ALA A 20 7.12 -19.89 10.12
CA ALA A 20 6.13 -20.69 10.83
C ALA A 20 5.04 -19.83 11.48
N TRP A 21 5.39 -18.67 12.05
CA TRP A 21 4.41 -17.70 12.52
C TRP A 21 3.62 -17.09 11.37
N LEU A 22 4.30 -16.61 10.33
CA LEU A 22 3.68 -16.02 9.15
C LEU A 22 2.64 -16.95 8.52
N GLU A 23 2.97 -18.23 8.31
CA GLU A 23 2.04 -19.25 7.80
C GLU A 23 0.78 -19.40 8.66
N ARG A 24 0.88 -19.18 9.96
CA ARG A 24 -0.27 -19.19 10.88
C ARG A 24 -1.09 -17.91 10.76
N LEU A 25 -0.46 -16.75 10.65
CA LEU A 25 -1.13 -15.45 10.58
C LEU A 25 -1.84 -15.23 9.24
N VAL A 26 -1.24 -15.65 8.12
CA VAL A 26 -1.81 -15.47 6.76
C VAL A 26 -3.05 -16.34 6.50
N ARG A 27 -3.29 -17.36 7.33
CA ARG A 27 -4.52 -18.19 7.30
C ARG A 27 -5.74 -17.51 7.89
N ILE A 28 -5.54 -16.43 8.64
CA ILE A 28 -6.62 -15.68 9.28
C ILE A 28 -6.97 -14.53 8.35
N ASP A 29 -8.20 -14.51 7.85
CA ASP A 29 -8.69 -13.34 7.12
C ASP A 29 -8.83 -12.19 8.11
N SER A 30 -8.07 -11.12 7.90
CA SER A 30 -8.09 -9.94 8.76
C SER A 30 -8.31 -8.66 7.95
N GLN A 31 -8.87 -8.76 6.74
CA GLN A 31 -9.14 -7.61 5.90
C GLN A 31 -9.94 -6.54 6.66
N SER A 32 -9.57 -5.26 6.53
CA SER A 32 -10.38 -4.17 7.06
C SER A 32 -11.64 -3.93 6.23
N ASP A 33 -12.64 -3.28 6.84
CA ASP A 33 -13.88 -2.88 6.19
C ASP A 33 -14.20 -1.40 6.45
N GLU A 34 -13.97 -0.56 5.44
CA GLU A 34 -14.23 0.89 5.48
C GLU A 34 -15.71 1.26 5.66
N THR A 35 -16.63 0.30 5.44
CA THR A 35 -18.07 0.52 5.64
C THR A 35 -18.53 0.23 7.08
N SER A 36 -17.68 -0.44 7.86
CA SER A 36 -17.97 -0.82 9.24
C SER A 36 -17.75 0.35 10.20
N SER A 37 -18.73 0.57 11.09
CA SER A 37 -18.62 1.56 12.17
C SER A 37 -18.04 0.99 13.46
N ALA A 38 -17.81 -0.33 13.57
CA ALA A 38 -17.29 -0.98 14.78
C ALA A 38 -15.77 -1.09 14.76
N ILE A 39 -15.05 -0.88 15.89
CA ILE A 39 -13.58 -1.04 15.98
C ILE A 39 -13.25 -2.31 16.78
N PRO A 40 -12.42 -3.24 16.27
CA PRO A 40 -11.92 -3.37 14.89
C PRO A 40 -13.04 -3.53 13.85
N SER A 41 -12.81 -3.12 12.60
CA SER A 41 -13.81 -3.15 11.52
C SER A 41 -14.33 -4.55 11.20
N THR A 42 -13.50 -5.58 11.37
CA THR A 42 -13.84 -6.97 11.06
C THR A 42 -13.55 -7.94 12.22
N PRO A 43 -14.29 -9.07 12.32
CA PRO A 43 -14.05 -10.08 13.36
C PRO A 43 -12.66 -10.72 13.28
N GLY A 44 -12.13 -10.89 12.06
CA GLY A 44 -10.85 -11.53 11.81
C GLY A 44 -9.65 -10.85 12.46
N GLN A 45 -9.68 -9.51 12.58
CA GLN A 45 -8.68 -8.77 13.34
C GLN A 45 -8.67 -9.16 14.84
N LYS A 46 -9.84 -9.46 15.41
CA LYS A 46 -9.92 -9.92 16.82
C LYS A 46 -9.32 -11.30 16.99
N GLU A 47 -9.60 -12.22 16.06
CA GLU A 47 -9.01 -13.56 16.04
C GLU A 47 -7.48 -13.49 15.94
N LEU A 48 -6.97 -12.68 14.99
CA LEU A 48 -5.53 -12.48 14.84
C LEU A 48 -4.91 -11.89 16.11
N ALA A 49 -5.58 -10.91 16.72
CA ALA A 49 -5.12 -10.31 17.96
C ALA A 49 -5.09 -11.31 19.12
N ASP A 50 -6.02 -12.26 19.19
CA ASP A 50 -6.02 -13.34 20.19
C ASP A 50 -4.81 -14.26 20.02
N VAL A 51 -4.47 -14.62 18.77
CA VAL A 51 -3.28 -15.41 18.45
C VAL A 51 -2.00 -14.66 18.85
N VAL A 52 -1.89 -13.38 18.49
CA VAL A 52 -0.73 -12.54 18.83
C VAL A 52 -0.61 -12.36 20.35
N ALA A 53 -1.71 -12.07 21.04
CA ALA A 53 -1.75 -11.93 22.49
C ALA A 53 -1.29 -13.21 23.20
N ALA A 54 -1.76 -14.38 22.77
CA ALA A 54 -1.36 -15.66 23.34
C ALA A 54 0.13 -15.94 23.13
N ALA A 55 0.66 -15.65 21.93
CA ALA A 55 2.08 -15.84 21.61
C ALA A 55 2.99 -14.92 22.47
N LEU A 56 2.64 -13.64 22.59
CA LEU A 56 3.40 -12.68 23.40
C LEU A 56 3.34 -13.01 24.90
N ALA A 57 2.18 -13.47 25.39
CA ALA A 57 2.05 -13.95 26.77
C ALA A 57 2.91 -15.19 27.04
N ALA A 58 2.97 -16.14 26.08
CA ALA A 58 3.83 -17.31 26.18
C ALA A 58 5.33 -16.95 26.19
N ALA A 59 5.71 -15.85 25.52
CA ALA A 59 7.05 -15.27 25.60
C ALA A 59 7.30 -14.45 26.89
N GLY A 60 6.37 -14.45 27.84
CA GLY A 60 6.52 -13.82 29.16
C GLY A 60 6.14 -12.33 29.21
N ALA A 61 5.43 -11.82 28.20
CA ALA A 61 4.90 -10.45 28.26
C ALA A 61 3.63 -10.36 29.11
N ARG A 62 3.45 -9.23 29.80
CA ARG A 62 2.15 -8.86 30.39
C ARG A 62 1.29 -8.27 29.29
N VAL A 63 0.21 -8.95 28.92
CA VAL A 63 -0.66 -8.56 27.81
C VAL A 63 -1.93 -7.89 28.30
N GLU A 64 -2.25 -6.75 27.69
CA GLU A 64 -3.48 -5.98 27.89
C GLU A 64 -4.15 -5.73 26.54
N ARG A 65 -5.44 -5.34 26.59
CA ARG A 65 -6.18 -4.84 25.43
C ARG A 65 -6.64 -3.42 25.71
N ASP A 66 -6.54 -2.56 24.71
CA ASP A 66 -7.18 -1.24 24.78
C ASP A 66 -8.68 -1.32 24.44
N ALA A 67 -9.35 -0.16 24.44
CA ALA A 67 -10.78 -0.06 24.10
C ALA A 67 -11.10 -0.46 22.65
N HIS A 68 -10.09 -0.60 21.79
CA HIS A 68 -10.19 -0.86 20.35
C HIS A 68 -9.64 -2.23 19.96
N ALA A 69 -9.46 -3.11 20.96
CA ALA A 69 -8.93 -4.46 20.85
C ALA A 69 -7.47 -4.57 20.40
N SER A 70 -6.72 -3.46 20.34
CA SER A 70 -5.28 -3.50 20.10
C SER A 70 -4.59 -4.29 21.22
N VAL A 71 -3.59 -5.08 20.86
CA VAL A 71 -2.77 -5.83 21.83
C VAL A 71 -1.68 -4.92 22.36
N LEU A 72 -1.55 -4.80 23.68
CA LEU A 72 -0.47 -4.09 24.36
C LEU A 72 0.31 -5.07 25.23
N ALA A 73 1.46 -5.53 24.75
CA ALA A 73 2.29 -6.52 25.44
C ALA A 73 3.56 -5.88 26.02
N SER A 74 3.64 -5.85 27.35
CA SER A 74 4.76 -5.23 28.08
C SER A 74 5.78 -6.27 28.53
N LEU A 75 7.05 -6.06 28.18
CA LEU A 75 8.18 -6.85 28.67
C LEU A 75 9.06 -5.99 29.59
N PRO A 76 9.37 -6.42 30.82
CA PRO A 76 10.10 -5.59 31.80
C PRO A 76 11.54 -5.36 31.40
N GLY A 77 12.11 -4.18 31.63
CA GLY A 77 13.51 -3.90 31.29
C GLY A 77 14.51 -4.84 31.98
N ARG A 78 15.69 -5.01 31.38
CA ARG A 78 16.72 -5.94 31.87
C ARG A 78 18.13 -5.42 31.65
N GLY A 79 18.97 -5.55 32.68
CA GLY A 79 20.39 -5.14 32.62
C GLY A 79 20.55 -3.63 32.42
N PRO A 80 21.63 -3.19 31.74
CA PRO A 80 21.73 -1.82 31.24
C PRO A 80 20.45 -1.41 30.50
N GLY A 81 19.90 -0.25 30.83
CA GLY A 81 18.65 0.24 30.23
C GLY A 81 17.37 -0.19 30.95
N ALA A 82 17.42 -1.06 31.96
CA ALA A 82 16.21 -1.54 32.65
C ALA A 82 15.32 -0.43 33.23
N GLY A 83 15.91 0.70 33.62
CA GLY A 83 15.21 1.90 34.11
C GLY A 83 15.00 3.00 33.06
N ALA A 84 15.30 2.74 31.79
CA ALA A 84 15.03 3.68 30.71
C ALA A 84 13.52 3.76 30.40
N PRO A 85 13.05 4.83 29.73
CA PRO A 85 11.69 4.88 29.20
C PRO A 85 11.41 3.69 28.27
N PRO A 86 10.15 3.21 28.18
CA PRO A 86 9.84 2.08 27.32
C PRO A 86 10.06 2.40 25.83
N LEU A 87 10.60 1.42 25.11
CA LEU A 87 10.69 1.42 23.65
C LEU A 87 9.47 0.70 23.07
N ALA A 88 8.77 1.33 22.13
CA ALA A 88 7.61 0.71 21.47
C ALA A 88 7.97 0.11 20.10
N PHE A 89 7.43 -1.07 19.82
CA PHE A 89 7.32 -1.63 18.47
C PHE A 89 5.85 -1.83 18.15
N SER A 90 5.42 -1.42 16.97
CA SER A 90 4.03 -1.52 16.53
C SER A 90 3.94 -2.15 15.15
N ALA A 91 3.04 -3.10 14.99
CA ALA A 91 2.61 -3.68 13.72
C ALA A 91 1.07 -3.65 13.68
N HIS A 92 0.46 -3.75 12.50
CA HIS A 92 -1.00 -3.72 12.37
C HIS A 92 -1.61 -5.11 12.12
N LEU A 93 -2.88 -5.26 12.51
CA LEU A 93 -3.62 -6.53 12.50
C LEU A 93 -4.40 -6.71 11.19
N ASP A 94 -4.83 -5.62 10.59
CA ASP A 94 -5.60 -5.67 9.37
C ASP A 94 -4.75 -5.93 8.14
N THR A 95 -5.44 -6.10 7.02
CA THR A 95 -4.82 -6.14 5.70
C THR A 95 -5.70 -5.31 4.76
N SER A 96 -5.09 -4.74 3.73
CA SER A 96 -5.79 -3.95 2.73
C SER A 96 -6.93 -4.70 2.04
N ARG A 97 -7.91 -3.93 1.57
CA ARG A 97 -9.07 -4.41 0.80
C ARG A 97 -8.62 -5.28 -0.38
N GLY A 98 -9.22 -6.46 -0.52
CA GLY A 98 -8.91 -7.43 -1.58
C GLY A 98 -7.91 -8.50 -1.16
N THR A 99 -7.28 -8.38 0.00
CA THR A 99 -6.42 -9.43 0.60
C THR A 99 -7.24 -10.68 0.91
N ARG A 100 -6.64 -11.86 0.69
CA ARG A 100 -7.26 -13.16 0.98
C ARG A 100 -6.40 -13.97 1.92
N ALA A 101 -7.03 -14.64 2.87
CA ALA A 101 -6.36 -15.69 3.64
C ALA A 101 -5.87 -16.82 2.71
N VAL A 102 -4.69 -17.36 3.00
CA VAL A 102 -4.09 -18.45 2.23
C VAL A 102 -3.73 -19.63 3.13
N ASP A 103 -3.99 -20.85 2.64
CA ASP A 103 -3.73 -22.07 3.41
C ASP A 103 -2.23 -22.34 3.60
N ARG A 104 -1.40 -21.96 2.64
CA ARG A 104 0.04 -22.19 2.68
C ARG A 104 0.81 -21.19 1.84
N LEU A 105 2.08 -21.02 2.21
CA LEU A 105 3.05 -20.27 1.42
C LEU A 105 3.92 -21.22 0.59
N HIS A 106 4.54 -20.68 -0.44
CA HIS A 106 5.42 -21.40 -1.36
C HIS A 106 6.86 -20.95 -1.15
N LEU A 107 7.78 -21.92 -1.03
CA LEU A 107 9.21 -21.67 -0.90
C LEU A 107 9.92 -21.95 -2.24
N LEU A 108 10.69 -20.97 -2.71
CA LEU A 108 11.55 -21.06 -3.88
C LEU A 108 13.01 -20.85 -3.46
N PRO A 109 13.79 -21.93 -3.27
CA PRO A 109 15.16 -21.84 -2.75
C PRO A 109 16.15 -21.23 -3.75
N GLY A 110 17.07 -20.40 -3.25
CA GLY A 110 18.21 -19.89 -4.01
C GLY A 110 17.85 -19.16 -5.30
N TRP A 111 16.80 -18.34 -5.26
CA TRP A 111 16.23 -17.64 -6.42
C TRP A 111 17.27 -16.80 -7.15
N ARG A 112 17.41 -16.95 -8.46
CA ARG A 112 18.48 -16.29 -9.26
C ARG A 112 17.98 -15.07 -10.04
N GLY A 113 16.75 -14.64 -9.77
CA GLY A 113 16.11 -13.51 -10.44
C GLY A 113 15.24 -13.89 -11.64
N GLU A 114 15.01 -15.18 -11.87
CA GLU A 114 14.06 -15.73 -12.84
C GLU A 114 12.59 -15.46 -12.44
N PRO A 115 11.61 -15.63 -13.33
CA PRO A 115 10.20 -15.47 -12.96
C PRO A 115 9.77 -16.38 -11.80
N ILE A 116 9.13 -15.78 -10.77
CA ILE A 116 8.54 -16.51 -9.65
C ILE A 116 7.30 -17.29 -10.15
N PRO A 117 7.16 -18.60 -9.82
CA PRO A 117 6.08 -19.44 -10.34
C PRO A 117 4.80 -19.31 -9.51
N TYR A 118 4.01 -18.26 -9.75
CA TYR A 118 2.71 -18.06 -9.09
C TYR A 118 1.66 -19.08 -9.58
N PRO A 119 1.23 -20.06 -8.75
CA PRO A 119 0.39 -21.16 -9.21
C PRO A 119 -1.02 -20.74 -9.63
N ALA A 120 -1.59 -19.71 -9.01
CA ALA A 120 -2.93 -19.21 -9.33
C ALA A 120 -2.93 -18.16 -10.46
N ASN A 121 -1.75 -17.65 -10.85
CA ASN A 121 -1.63 -16.70 -11.94
C ASN A 121 -0.31 -16.85 -12.72
N PRO A 122 -0.22 -17.84 -13.63
CA PRO A 122 0.98 -18.09 -14.44
C PRO A 122 1.34 -16.98 -15.43
N SER A 123 0.48 -15.97 -15.62
CA SER A 123 0.74 -14.84 -16.51
C SER A 123 1.57 -13.73 -15.86
N LEU A 124 1.68 -13.72 -14.53
CA LEU A 124 2.55 -12.79 -13.82
C LEU A 124 4.01 -13.15 -14.06
N VAL A 125 4.81 -12.16 -14.46
CA VAL A 125 6.24 -12.33 -14.70
C VAL A 125 7.02 -11.45 -13.73
N VAL A 126 6.99 -11.83 -12.45
CA VAL A 126 7.78 -11.19 -11.39
C VAL A 126 9.20 -11.76 -11.42
N ASP A 127 10.10 -11.01 -12.04
CA ASP A 127 11.51 -11.34 -12.17
C ASP A 127 12.40 -10.09 -11.94
N ALA A 128 13.71 -10.29 -11.80
CA ALA A 128 14.66 -9.20 -11.53
C ALA A 128 14.89 -8.24 -12.72
N ARG A 129 14.36 -8.58 -13.91
CA ARG A 129 14.43 -7.77 -15.12
C ARG A 129 13.23 -6.82 -15.19
N ASN A 130 12.02 -7.32 -14.98
CA ASN A 130 10.76 -6.58 -15.00
C ASN A 130 10.58 -5.74 -13.73
N TYR A 131 11.16 -6.20 -12.61
CA TYR A 131 11.11 -5.54 -11.32
C TYR A 131 12.51 -5.41 -10.71
N PRO A 132 13.25 -4.33 -11.02
CA PRO A 132 14.56 -4.09 -10.44
C PRO A 132 14.58 -4.05 -8.90
N ALA A 133 13.46 -3.65 -8.28
CA ALA A 133 13.30 -3.65 -6.82
C ALA A 133 13.34 -5.06 -6.19
N ALA A 134 13.18 -6.13 -6.99
CA ALA A 134 13.32 -7.51 -6.53
C ALA A 134 14.79 -7.99 -6.46
N ARG A 135 15.74 -7.26 -7.08
CA ARG A 135 17.17 -7.66 -7.12
C ARG A 135 17.82 -7.90 -5.76
N PRO A 136 17.50 -7.18 -4.67
CA PRO A 136 18.05 -7.46 -3.36
C PRO A 136 17.82 -8.91 -2.89
N PHE A 137 16.80 -9.59 -3.41
CA PHE A 137 16.45 -10.96 -3.04
C PHE A 137 17.16 -12.03 -3.88
N ILE A 138 17.99 -11.67 -4.87
CA ILE A 138 18.77 -12.65 -5.63
C ILE A 138 19.71 -13.43 -4.70
N GLY A 139 19.70 -14.75 -4.84
CA GLY A 139 20.43 -15.70 -4.01
C GLY A 139 19.71 -16.10 -2.71
N GLN A 140 18.52 -15.56 -2.45
CA GLN A 140 17.74 -15.82 -1.25
C GLN A 140 16.65 -16.88 -1.49
N ASP A 141 16.10 -17.43 -0.41
CA ASP A 141 15.00 -18.38 -0.45
C ASP A 141 13.68 -17.63 -0.38
N ILE A 142 13.04 -17.43 -1.53
CA ILE A 142 11.83 -16.63 -1.66
C ILE A 142 10.63 -17.36 -1.06
N VAL A 143 9.81 -16.62 -0.33
CA VAL A 143 8.51 -17.05 0.20
C VAL A 143 7.43 -16.21 -0.46
N HIS A 144 6.50 -16.85 -1.17
CA HIS A 144 5.44 -16.18 -1.91
C HIS A 144 4.08 -16.87 -1.76
N GLY A 145 3.02 -16.13 -2.10
CA GLY A 145 1.64 -16.63 -2.13
C GLY A 145 1.23 -17.23 -3.48
N PRO A 146 -0.07 -17.52 -3.68
CA PRO A 146 -0.57 -18.15 -4.90
C PRO A 146 -0.58 -17.25 -6.15
N GLY A 147 -0.71 -15.93 -5.98
CA GLY A 147 -0.65 -14.93 -7.06
C GLY A 147 -2.00 -14.49 -7.66
N ASP A 148 -3.13 -14.83 -7.04
CA ASP A 148 -4.46 -14.35 -7.43
C ASP A 148 -4.96 -13.13 -6.63
N ALA A 149 -4.42 -12.93 -5.42
CA ALA A 149 -4.70 -11.81 -4.52
C ALA A 149 -3.49 -11.57 -3.60
N PRO A 150 -3.39 -10.41 -2.94
CA PRO A 150 -2.52 -10.24 -1.78
C PRO A 150 -2.92 -11.24 -0.69
N PHE A 151 -1.96 -11.68 0.12
CA PHE A 151 -2.12 -12.59 1.25
C PHE A 151 -1.72 -11.98 2.62
N GLY A 152 -1.24 -10.73 2.61
CA GLY A 152 -1.09 -9.88 3.78
C GLY A 152 0.30 -9.90 4.39
N LEU A 153 1.37 -9.79 3.60
CA LEU A 153 2.71 -9.53 4.17
C LEU A 153 2.71 -8.21 4.95
N ASP A 154 2.02 -7.21 4.41
CA ASP A 154 1.66 -5.95 5.07
C ASP A 154 0.41 -6.17 5.95
N ASP A 155 0.50 -6.24 7.28
CA ASP A 155 1.71 -6.24 8.13
C ASP A 155 1.85 -7.51 8.99
N LYS A 156 1.36 -8.64 8.48
CA LYS A 156 1.54 -9.93 9.18
C LYS A 156 3.00 -10.35 9.22
N LEU A 157 3.86 -9.85 8.33
CA LEU A 157 5.30 -10.05 8.40
C LEU A 157 5.90 -9.36 9.62
N GLY A 158 5.61 -8.06 9.83
CA GLY A 158 6.05 -7.31 11.01
C GLY A 158 5.54 -7.93 12.31
N LEU A 159 4.29 -8.41 12.34
CA LEU A 159 3.75 -9.20 13.45
C LEU A 159 4.57 -10.48 13.70
N ALA A 160 4.82 -11.30 12.69
CA ALA A 160 5.56 -12.55 12.83
C ALA A 160 7.00 -12.32 13.33
N GLU A 161 7.67 -11.29 12.82
CA GLU A 161 9.02 -10.91 13.23
C GLU A 161 9.05 -10.40 14.68
N MET A 162 8.04 -9.62 15.09
CA MET A 162 7.86 -9.16 16.46
C MET A 162 7.62 -10.32 17.44
N LEU A 163 6.84 -11.34 17.03
CA LEU A 163 6.64 -12.55 17.83
C LEU A 163 7.95 -13.31 18.05
N VAL A 164 8.74 -13.52 16.99
CA VAL A 164 10.04 -14.20 17.10
C VAL A 164 11.04 -13.37 17.91
N LEU A 165 11.02 -12.04 17.80
CA LEU A 165 11.82 -11.17 18.65
C LEU A 165 11.48 -11.39 20.14
N ALA A 166 10.19 -11.45 20.50
CA ALA A 166 9.76 -11.67 21.87
C ALA A 166 10.23 -13.04 22.40
N GLU A 167 10.07 -14.11 21.61
CA GLU A 167 10.56 -15.45 21.96
C GLU A 167 12.09 -15.45 22.16
N LEU A 168 12.83 -14.84 21.24
CA LEU A 168 14.27 -14.74 21.31
C LEU A 168 14.73 -14.02 22.59
N LEU A 169 14.09 -12.91 22.95
CA LEU A 169 14.41 -12.15 24.17
C LEU A 169 14.06 -12.93 25.45
N ALA A 170 13.08 -13.84 25.38
CA ALA A 170 12.74 -14.74 26.49
C ALA A 170 13.79 -15.87 26.63
N GLU A 171 14.21 -16.46 25.51
CA GLU A 171 15.23 -17.52 25.42
C GLU A 171 16.64 -17.04 25.77
N ARG A 172 16.93 -15.75 25.53
CA ARG A 172 18.25 -15.12 25.69
C ARG A 172 18.22 -14.06 26.79
N PRO A 173 18.09 -14.48 28.06
CA PRO A 173 17.98 -13.60 29.21
C PRO A 173 19.19 -12.66 29.41
N GLU A 174 20.31 -12.91 28.77
CA GLU A 174 21.52 -12.08 28.82
C GLU A 174 21.44 -10.82 27.95
N ILE A 175 20.49 -10.74 27.01
CA ILE A 175 20.34 -9.59 26.13
C ILE A 175 19.83 -8.39 26.95
N PRO A 176 20.60 -7.28 27.04
CA PRO A 176 20.15 -6.08 27.73
C PRO A 176 19.03 -5.40 26.94
N ARG A 177 18.05 -4.85 27.65
CA ARG A 177 16.91 -4.18 27.02
C ARG A 177 16.24 -3.15 27.92
N PRO A 178 15.72 -2.04 27.37
CA PRO A 178 14.77 -1.22 28.08
C PRO A 178 13.46 -1.99 28.29
N PRO A 179 12.52 -1.46 29.10
CA PRO A 179 11.14 -1.90 29.01
C PRO A 179 10.67 -1.86 27.54
N LEU A 180 10.03 -2.93 27.07
CA LEU A 180 9.50 -2.98 25.70
C LEU A 180 7.98 -2.98 25.75
N LEU A 181 7.37 -2.28 24.81
CA LEU A 181 5.95 -2.34 24.54
C LEU A 181 5.74 -2.80 23.10
N LEU A 182 5.24 -4.03 22.95
CA LEU A 182 4.94 -4.64 21.66
C LEU A 182 3.45 -4.48 21.38
N ILE A 183 3.11 -3.91 20.22
CA ILE A 183 1.77 -3.44 19.90
C ILE A 183 1.29 -4.10 18.61
N ALA A 184 0.08 -4.65 18.65
CA ALA A 184 -0.65 -5.04 17.46
C ALA A 184 -1.92 -4.18 17.37
N ARG A 185 -1.92 -3.21 16.45
CA ARG A 185 -3.00 -2.20 16.31
C ARG A 185 -4.02 -2.62 15.26
N ALA A 186 -5.29 -2.25 15.49
CA ALA A 186 -6.37 -2.51 14.53
C ALA A 186 -6.59 -1.33 13.56
N ASP A 187 -7.15 -1.65 12.40
CA ASP A 187 -7.66 -0.71 11.38
C ASP A 187 -6.65 0.38 10.94
N GLU A 188 -5.43 -0.01 10.63
CA GLU A 188 -4.42 0.86 10.02
C GLU A 188 -4.84 1.27 8.61
N GLU A 189 -5.23 0.29 7.79
CA GLU A 189 -5.44 0.43 6.33
C GLU A 189 -6.59 1.38 5.98
N ILE A 190 -7.54 1.54 6.91
CA ILE A 190 -8.69 2.44 6.77
C ILE A 190 -8.51 3.76 7.56
N GLY A 191 -7.32 3.99 8.12
CA GLY A 191 -6.94 5.26 8.75
C GLY A 191 -7.79 5.62 9.97
N ARG A 192 -8.08 4.64 10.83
CA ARG A 192 -9.12 4.79 11.86
C ARG A 192 -8.68 5.63 13.06
N MET A 193 -8.89 6.94 12.94
CA MET A 193 -8.33 7.94 13.86
C MET A 193 -8.69 7.72 15.34
N GLU A 194 -9.90 7.24 15.66
CA GLU A 194 -10.30 6.95 17.05
C GLU A 194 -9.36 5.91 17.70
N ALA A 195 -9.04 4.84 16.98
CA ALA A 195 -8.11 3.81 17.46
C ALA A 195 -6.69 4.35 17.61
N VAL A 196 -6.23 5.17 16.67
CA VAL A 196 -4.88 5.78 16.72
C VAL A 196 -4.75 6.76 17.88
N VAL A 197 -5.74 7.62 18.07
CA VAL A 197 -5.76 8.60 19.16
C VAL A 197 -5.79 7.86 20.49
N GLY A 198 -6.67 6.88 20.67
CA GLY A 198 -6.75 6.06 21.88
C GLY A 198 -5.41 5.41 22.23
N LEU A 199 -4.77 4.78 21.25
CA LEU A 199 -3.45 4.18 21.41
C LEU A 199 -2.39 5.23 21.76
N ALA A 200 -2.39 6.40 21.11
CA ALA A 200 -1.46 7.49 21.43
C ALA A 200 -1.60 7.97 22.88
N GLU A 201 -2.81 7.98 23.45
CA GLU A 201 -3.00 8.30 24.86
C GLU A 201 -2.42 7.23 25.77
N GLU A 202 -2.61 5.94 25.45
CA GLU A 202 -2.00 4.81 26.18
C GLU A 202 -0.48 4.90 26.19
N LEU A 203 0.13 5.18 25.04
CA LEU A 203 1.59 5.31 24.93
C LEU A 203 2.11 6.46 25.80
N ALA A 204 1.46 7.61 25.75
CA ALA A 204 1.82 8.76 26.58
C ALA A 204 1.67 8.45 28.08
N ARG A 205 0.57 7.79 28.50
CA ARG A 205 0.37 7.40 29.90
C ARG A 205 1.41 6.41 30.40
N ARG A 206 1.92 5.54 29.53
CA ARG A 206 2.99 4.57 29.82
C ARG A 206 4.39 5.20 29.75
N GLY A 207 4.50 6.49 29.43
CA GLY A 207 5.77 7.20 29.34
C GLY A 207 6.61 6.81 28.12
N VAL A 208 5.99 6.25 27.08
CA VAL A 208 6.66 5.96 25.82
C VAL A 208 7.00 7.28 25.13
N ARG A 209 8.24 7.42 24.68
CA ARG A 209 8.70 8.62 23.94
C ARG A 209 9.23 8.29 22.55
N THR A 210 9.66 7.05 22.36
CA THR A 210 10.33 6.58 21.16
C THR A 210 9.80 5.20 20.81
N GLY A 211 9.52 4.99 19.53
CA GLY A 211 9.14 3.68 19.03
C GLY A 211 9.32 3.58 17.53
N PHE A 212 8.99 2.39 17.02
CA PHE A 212 9.09 2.09 15.61
C PHE A 212 7.86 1.31 15.17
N THR A 213 7.23 1.75 14.08
CA THR A 213 6.32 0.87 13.32
C THR A 213 7.17 -0.11 12.52
N LEU A 214 6.74 -1.36 12.46
CA LEU A 214 7.37 -2.43 11.70
C LEU A 214 6.60 -2.62 10.41
N ASP A 215 6.45 -1.55 9.64
CA ASP A 215 5.46 -1.45 8.56
C ASP A 215 6.08 -0.82 7.30
N GLY A 216 7.41 -0.91 7.20
CA GLY A 216 8.16 -0.49 6.02
C GLY A 216 8.28 -1.63 5.04
N ILE A 217 8.62 -1.30 3.80
CA ILE A 217 8.58 -2.23 2.68
C ILE A 217 9.94 -2.93 2.51
N ALA A 218 10.96 -2.17 2.11
CA ALA A 218 12.24 -2.74 1.71
C ALA A 218 13.05 -3.24 2.92
N PRO A 219 13.84 -4.31 2.78
CA PRO A 219 14.66 -4.80 3.88
C PRO A 219 15.57 -3.71 4.44
N TYR A 220 15.53 -3.52 5.77
CA TYR A 220 16.38 -2.57 6.50
C TYR A 220 16.19 -1.09 6.12
N GLU A 221 15.04 -0.73 5.53
CA GLU A 221 14.74 0.68 5.33
C GLU A 221 14.35 1.36 6.65
N ILE A 222 14.75 2.62 6.78
CA ILE A 222 14.39 3.49 7.91
C ILE A 222 13.64 4.67 7.32
N ASN A 223 12.40 4.86 7.74
CA ASN A 223 11.60 5.98 7.28
C ASN A 223 11.29 6.94 8.43
N VAL A 224 11.64 8.19 8.21
CA VAL A 224 11.35 9.31 9.13
C VAL A 224 10.61 10.44 8.42
N GLU A 225 10.02 10.14 7.26
CA GLU A 225 9.35 11.13 6.44
C GLU A 225 8.31 10.43 5.56
N ASN A 226 7.19 11.10 5.30
CA ASN A 226 6.13 10.63 4.41
C ASN A 226 5.59 11.78 3.54
N PHE A 227 4.72 11.48 2.59
CA PHE A 227 4.05 12.53 1.83
C PHE A 227 3.08 13.37 2.69
N ASN A 228 2.82 14.60 2.27
CA ASN A 228 1.53 15.23 2.54
C ASN A 228 0.50 14.69 1.55
N ALA A 229 -0.76 14.60 1.96
CA ALA A 229 -1.83 14.03 1.15
C ALA A 229 -3.09 14.88 1.11
N SER A 230 -3.61 15.04 -0.11
CA SER A 230 -4.97 15.52 -0.37
C SER A 230 -5.67 14.57 -1.34
N GLN A 231 -7.00 14.60 -1.33
CA GLN A 231 -7.83 14.00 -2.35
C GLN A 231 -8.63 15.10 -3.05
N ALA A 232 -8.60 15.11 -4.38
CA ALA A 232 -9.52 15.89 -5.18
C ALA A 232 -10.64 14.97 -5.70
N THR A 233 -11.88 15.35 -5.47
CA THR A 233 -13.07 14.68 -6.00
C THR A 233 -13.70 15.57 -7.04
N VAL A 234 -13.77 15.11 -8.29
CA VAL A 234 -14.33 15.86 -9.42
C VAL A 234 -15.65 15.22 -9.84
N PHE A 235 -16.73 15.99 -9.77
CA PHE A 235 -18.07 15.59 -10.15
C PHE A 235 -18.43 16.19 -11.52
N PHE A 236 -18.71 15.31 -12.49
CA PHE A 236 -19.16 15.65 -13.82
C PHE A 236 -20.67 15.48 -13.91
N PRO A 237 -21.45 16.57 -14.03
CA PRO A 237 -22.89 16.49 -14.20
C PRO A 237 -23.23 15.78 -15.51
N ASP A 238 -24.26 14.94 -15.47
CA ASP A 238 -24.78 14.33 -16.69
C ASP A 238 -25.64 15.30 -17.48
N ALA A 239 -25.57 15.15 -18.80
CA ALA A 239 -26.44 15.85 -19.73
C ALA A 239 -26.53 15.07 -21.04
N PRO A 240 -27.54 15.36 -21.88
CA PRO A 240 -27.67 14.70 -23.18
C PRO A 240 -26.42 14.86 -24.04
N LEU A 241 -26.08 13.82 -24.79
CA LEU A 241 -25.12 13.93 -25.88
C LEU A 241 -25.63 14.90 -26.95
N GLU A 242 -24.73 15.65 -27.59
CA GLU A 242 -25.07 16.54 -28.73
C GLU A 242 -25.79 15.78 -29.85
N ARG A 243 -25.36 14.54 -30.11
CA ARG A 243 -26.01 13.62 -31.04
C ARG A 243 -26.51 12.41 -30.27
N PRO A 244 -27.84 12.17 -30.23
CA PRO A 244 -28.40 10.99 -29.60
C PRO A 244 -27.89 9.70 -30.26
N VAL A 245 -27.73 8.64 -29.47
CA VAL A 245 -27.42 7.30 -30.00
C VAL A 245 -28.63 6.79 -30.80
N PRO A 246 -28.47 6.48 -32.10
CA PRO A 246 -29.53 5.91 -32.91
C PRO A 246 -29.99 4.53 -32.42
N PRO A 247 -31.25 4.14 -32.70
CA PRO A 247 -31.69 2.76 -32.51
C PRO A 247 -30.79 1.75 -33.25
N GLY A 248 -30.64 0.55 -32.68
CA GLY A 248 -29.87 -0.54 -33.29
C GLY A 248 -28.38 -0.56 -32.93
N TRP A 249 -27.86 0.46 -32.26
CA TRP A 249 -26.52 0.41 -31.66
C TRP A 249 -26.49 -0.65 -30.54
N ARG A 250 -25.35 -1.32 -30.41
CA ARG A 250 -25.11 -2.42 -29.48
C ARG A 250 -24.17 -1.97 -28.38
N ARG A 251 -24.32 -2.51 -27.18
CA ARG A 251 -23.39 -2.26 -26.08
C ARG A 251 -22.13 -3.11 -26.26
N VAL A 252 -20.97 -2.46 -26.17
CA VAL A 252 -19.65 -3.09 -26.16
C VAL A 252 -19.03 -2.81 -24.80
N THR A 253 -18.69 -3.86 -24.07
CA THR A 253 -18.20 -3.81 -22.70
C THR A 253 -16.74 -4.25 -22.69
N LEU A 254 -15.89 -3.41 -22.11
CA LEU A 254 -14.46 -3.64 -21.90
C LEU A 254 -14.25 -3.85 -20.40
N ALA A 255 -13.88 -5.06 -20.00
CA ALA A 255 -13.37 -5.32 -18.66
C ALA A 255 -11.86 -5.05 -18.67
N LEU A 256 -11.45 -4.02 -17.93
CA LEU A 256 -10.07 -3.55 -17.80
C LEU A 256 -9.53 -4.05 -16.46
N GLY A 257 -8.43 -4.79 -16.49
CA GLY A 257 -7.65 -5.08 -15.30
C GLY A 257 -6.36 -4.27 -15.31
N GLY A 258 -6.13 -3.53 -14.23
CA GLY A 258 -4.98 -2.65 -14.06
C GLY A 258 -3.72 -3.37 -13.62
N VAL A 259 -2.67 -2.59 -13.36
CA VAL A 259 -1.53 -3.04 -12.57
C VAL A 259 -1.76 -2.55 -11.14
N ASN A 260 -2.11 -3.47 -10.25
CA ASN A 260 -2.31 -3.18 -8.84
C ASN A 260 -0.97 -2.98 -8.13
N THR A 261 -0.86 -1.95 -7.30
CA THR A 261 0.34 -1.66 -6.51
C THR A 261 -0.08 -0.85 -5.28
N HIS A 262 0.68 -0.96 -4.20
CA HIS A 262 0.61 0.04 -3.15
C HIS A 262 1.04 1.43 -3.68
N GLY A 263 0.51 2.49 -3.07
CA GLY A 263 0.78 3.87 -3.48
C GLY A 263 2.25 4.28 -3.38
N ALA A 264 3.00 3.68 -2.45
CA ALA A 264 4.41 3.98 -2.23
C ALA A 264 5.34 3.37 -3.30
N THR A 265 4.95 2.24 -3.89
CA THR A 265 5.74 1.46 -4.85
C THR A 265 5.27 1.61 -6.29
N ALA A 266 4.31 2.50 -6.54
CA ALA A 266 3.65 2.69 -7.84
C ALA A 266 4.60 2.79 -9.03
N ARG A 267 5.76 3.44 -8.91
CA ARG A 267 6.76 3.51 -10.00
C ARG A 267 7.53 2.22 -10.20
N GLU A 268 8.01 1.62 -9.12
CA GLU A 268 8.85 0.43 -9.19
C GLU A 268 8.08 -0.74 -9.78
N GLU A 269 6.79 -0.81 -9.45
CA GLU A 269 5.89 -1.84 -9.94
C GLU A 269 5.14 -1.47 -11.23
N GLY A 270 5.10 -0.18 -11.58
CA GLY A 270 4.43 0.33 -12.77
C GLY A 270 2.90 0.34 -12.69
N TYR A 271 2.38 0.92 -11.61
CA TYR A 271 0.97 1.20 -11.38
C TYR A 271 0.26 1.71 -12.64
N ARG A 272 -0.91 1.15 -12.91
CA ARG A 272 -1.79 1.60 -14.00
C ARG A 272 -3.24 1.31 -13.61
N ALA A 273 -4.04 2.36 -13.44
CA ALA A 273 -5.46 2.23 -13.16
C ALA A 273 -6.31 2.05 -14.42
N ALA A 274 -7.46 1.38 -14.29
CA ALA A 274 -8.44 1.24 -15.36
C ALA A 274 -8.96 2.59 -15.87
N THR A 275 -9.04 3.61 -15.01
CA THR A 275 -9.36 4.99 -15.38
C THR A 275 -8.39 5.53 -16.44
N ARG A 276 -7.09 5.30 -16.26
CA ARG A 276 -6.03 5.68 -17.20
C ARG A 276 -6.17 4.89 -18.50
N PHE A 277 -6.28 3.56 -18.43
CA PHE A 277 -6.45 2.74 -19.64
C PHE A 277 -7.70 3.13 -20.44
N ALA A 278 -8.84 3.33 -19.78
CA ALA A 278 -10.06 3.77 -20.44
C ALA A 278 -9.91 5.15 -21.09
N ALA A 279 -9.22 6.09 -20.44
CA ALA A 279 -8.96 7.41 -20.99
C ALA A 279 -8.02 7.36 -22.22
N GLU A 280 -6.95 6.57 -22.16
CA GLU A 280 -6.00 6.38 -23.27
C GLU A 280 -6.67 5.65 -24.46
N ILE A 281 -7.48 4.61 -24.19
CA ILE A 281 -8.28 3.92 -25.20
C ILE A 281 -9.29 4.88 -25.83
N LEU A 282 -10.02 5.67 -25.04
CA LEU A 282 -10.96 6.66 -25.55
C LEU A 282 -10.27 7.68 -26.46
N ALA A 283 -9.14 8.26 -26.01
CA ALA A 283 -8.36 9.20 -26.80
C ALA A 283 -7.85 8.56 -28.11
N ARG A 284 -7.44 7.29 -28.07
CA ARG A 284 -7.04 6.53 -29.26
C ARG A 284 -8.18 6.36 -30.25
N LEU A 285 -9.37 5.98 -29.77
CA LEU A 285 -10.58 5.78 -30.58
C LEU A 285 -11.09 7.11 -31.18
N GLU A 286 -10.97 8.22 -30.46
CA GLU A 286 -11.29 9.56 -30.95
C GLU A 286 -10.32 9.97 -32.07
N ARG A 287 -9.02 9.75 -31.87
CA ARG A 287 -7.98 10.07 -32.86
C ARG A 287 -8.13 9.33 -34.19
N ILE A 288 -8.63 8.09 -34.18
CA ILE A 288 -8.91 7.30 -35.39
C ILE A 288 -10.33 7.48 -35.94
N GLY A 289 -11.11 8.39 -35.36
CA GLY A 289 -12.47 8.70 -35.82
C GLY A 289 -13.51 7.61 -35.55
N ILE A 290 -13.23 6.63 -34.68
CA ILE A 290 -14.24 5.66 -34.22
C ILE A 290 -15.22 6.34 -33.29
N VAL A 291 -14.73 7.17 -32.36
CA VAL A 291 -15.56 8.03 -31.51
C VAL A 291 -15.54 9.45 -32.08
N PRO A 292 -16.69 10.13 -32.28
CA PRO A 292 -18.07 9.68 -32.00
C PRO A 292 -18.77 8.97 -33.17
N ALA A 293 -18.10 8.73 -34.31
CA ALA A 293 -18.77 8.36 -35.56
C ALA A 293 -19.43 6.96 -35.56
N ARG A 294 -18.78 5.99 -34.91
CA ARG A 294 -19.22 4.59 -34.82
C ARG A 294 -19.40 4.11 -33.39
N ALA A 295 -18.89 4.84 -32.40
CA ALA A 295 -19.11 4.53 -30.99
C ALA A 295 -19.19 5.80 -30.15
N VAL A 296 -19.86 5.73 -29.01
CA VAL A 296 -19.84 6.78 -27.98
C VAL A 296 -19.66 6.16 -26.60
N PRO A 297 -18.94 6.81 -25.66
CA PRO A 297 -18.88 6.39 -24.27
C PRO A 297 -20.29 6.31 -23.67
N ALA A 298 -20.61 5.19 -23.03
CA ALA A 298 -21.90 4.95 -22.39
C ALA A 298 -21.82 4.97 -20.87
N ALA A 299 -20.83 4.27 -20.31
CA ALA A 299 -20.61 4.20 -18.86
C ALA A 299 -19.15 3.87 -18.55
N PHE A 300 -18.68 4.23 -17.36
CA PHE A 300 -17.44 3.74 -16.79
C PHE A 300 -17.63 3.53 -15.29
N ALA A 301 -17.12 2.44 -14.75
CA ALA A 301 -17.05 2.21 -13.31
C ALA A 301 -15.76 1.46 -12.97
N SER A 302 -14.96 2.02 -12.06
CA SER A 302 -13.90 1.28 -11.37
C SER A 302 -14.52 0.17 -10.52
N ASP A 303 -13.79 -0.92 -10.35
CA ASP A 303 -14.19 -2.00 -9.45
C ASP A 303 -14.12 -1.52 -7.98
N PRO A 304 -15.13 -1.79 -7.14
CA PRO A 304 -15.16 -1.32 -5.76
C PRO A 304 -14.20 -2.07 -4.82
N SER A 305 -13.67 -3.22 -5.25
CA SER A 305 -12.70 -4.02 -4.51
C SER A 305 -11.26 -3.80 -4.98
N ARG A 306 -11.07 -3.42 -6.25
CA ARG A 306 -9.77 -3.16 -6.85
C ARG A 306 -9.84 -1.91 -7.74
N ASP A 307 -9.45 -0.77 -7.20
CA ASP A 307 -9.55 0.53 -7.91
C ASP A 307 -8.79 0.56 -9.25
N CYS A 308 -7.76 -0.29 -9.41
CA CYS A 308 -7.03 -0.43 -10.66
C CYS A 308 -7.80 -1.18 -11.75
N ASP A 309 -8.86 -1.89 -11.42
CA ASP A 309 -9.74 -2.59 -12.36
C ASP A 309 -11.01 -1.76 -12.65
N GLY A 310 -11.71 -2.06 -13.74
CA GLY A 310 -12.95 -1.37 -14.07
C GLY A 310 -13.62 -1.86 -15.34
N VAL A 311 -14.83 -1.37 -15.56
CA VAL A 311 -15.65 -1.68 -16.72
C VAL A 311 -15.92 -0.40 -17.51
N PHE A 312 -15.51 -0.40 -18.77
CA PHE A 312 -15.78 0.68 -19.72
C PHE A 312 -16.79 0.21 -20.77
N GLU A 313 -17.90 0.93 -20.91
CA GLU A 313 -18.94 0.61 -21.87
C GLU A 313 -19.04 1.67 -22.97
N LEU A 314 -19.15 1.20 -24.21
CA LEU A 314 -19.46 2.02 -25.37
C LEU A 314 -20.77 1.57 -26.01
N ALA A 315 -21.57 2.52 -26.46
CA ALA A 315 -22.61 2.25 -27.44
C ALA A 315 -21.97 2.27 -28.83
N ALA A 316 -22.12 1.21 -29.62
CA ALA A 316 -21.43 1.04 -30.90
C ALA A 316 -22.40 0.72 -32.05
N LYS A 317 -22.22 1.39 -33.18
CA LYS A 317 -22.75 1.01 -34.48
C LYS A 317 -21.88 -0.10 -35.05
N ASP A 318 -22.50 -1.18 -35.52
CA ASP A 318 -21.79 -2.32 -36.14
C ASP A 318 -20.62 -2.77 -35.24
N ALA A 319 -20.94 -3.37 -34.09
CA ALA A 319 -19.98 -3.65 -33.02
C ALA A 319 -18.65 -4.33 -33.44
N PRO A 320 -18.60 -5.29 -34.39
CA PRO A 320 -17.37 -6.01 -34.69
C PRO A 320 -16.18 -5.10 -35.12
N PRO A 321 -16.31 -4.17 -36.09
CA PRO A 321 -15.27 -3.17 -36.36
C PRO A 321 -14.81 -2.34 -35.15
N VAL A 322 -15.73 -2.01 -34.23
CA VAL A 322 -15.38 -1.24 -33.03
C VAL A 322 -14.55 -2.08 -32.07
N ILE A 323 -14.90 -3.35 -31.89
CA ILE A 323 -14.12 -4.31 -31.09
C ILE A 323 -12.71 -4.49 -31.68
N GLU A 324 -12.60 -4.57 -33.00
CA GLU A 324 -11.31 -4.69 -33.68
C GLU A 324 -10.42 -3.47 -33.42
N ALA A 325 -10.99 -2.26 -33.51
CA ALA A 325 -10.30 -1.02 -33.17
C ALA A 325 -9.90 -0.95 -31.68
N ILE A 326 -10.76 -1.43 -30.77
CA ILE A 326 -10.45 -1.55 -29.34
C ILE A 326 -9.26 -2.51 -29.12
N ARG A 327 -9.27 -3.68 -29.76
CA ARG A 327 -8.18 -4.66 -29.63
C ARG A 327 -6.86 -4.09 -30.16
N ALA A 328 -6.89 -3.37 -31.29
CA ALA A 328 -5.71 -2.69 -31.81
C ALA A 328 -5.18 -1.61 -30.86
N ALA A 329 -6.08 -0.82 -30.24
CA ALA A 329 -5.69 0.15 -29.22
C ALA A 329 -5.10 -0.54 -27.97
N ALA A 330 -5.68 -1.67 -27.56
CA ALA A 330 -5.23 -2.44 -26.40
C ALA A 330 -3.84 -3.05 -26.59
N ALA A 331 -3.50 -3.51 -27.80
CA ALA A 331 -2.16 -4.01 -28.10
C ALA A 331 -1.09 -2.92 -27.94
N GLU A 332 -1.44 -1.66 -28.22
CA GLU A 332 -0.54 -0.51 -28.03
C GLU A 332 -0.47 -0.07 -26.57
N ILE A 333 -1.60 -0.09 -25.85
CA ILE A 333 -1.78 0.59 -24.56
C ILE A 333 -1.69 -0.36 -23.36
N VAL A 334 -2.29 -1.54 -23.44
CA VAL A 334 -2.48 -2.47 -22.31
C VAL A 334 -1.45 -3.60 -22.33
N GLU A 335 -1.21 -4.21 -23.49
CA GLU A 335 -0.29 -5.36 -23.63
C GLU A 335 1.14 -5.12 -23.10
N PRO A 336 1.75 -3.93 -23.25
CA PRO A 336 3.07 -3.65 -22.65
C PRO A 336 3.11 -3.79 -21.13
N HIS A 337 1.95 -3.74 -20.47
CA HIS A 337 1.79 -3.88 -19.03
C HIS A 337 1.29 -5.26 -18.59
N ALA A 338 0.99 -6.17 -19.53
CA ALA A 338 0.48 -7.51 -19.23
C ALA A 338 1.41 -8.35 -18.33
N PRO A 339 2.76 -8.33 -18.50
CA PRO A 339 3.66 -9.03 -17.60
C PRO A 339 3.56 -8.59 -16.13
N ARG A 340 2.95 -7.42 -15.89
CA ARG A 340 2.74 -6.82 -14.57
C ARG A 340 1.30 -6.98 -14.04
N GLY A 341 0.45 -7.73 -14.74
CA GLY A 341 -0.93 -8.04 -14.34
C GLY A 341 -2.03 -7.31 -15.14
N ALA A 342 -1.67 -6.39 -16.03
CA ALA A 342 -2.65 -5.69 -16.85
C ALA A 342 -3.37 -6.63 -17.81
N ARG A 343 -4.68 -6.45 -17.99
CA ARG A 343 -5.51 -7.30 -18.84
C ARG A 343 -6.66 -6.52 -19.45
N LEU A 344 -7.11 -6.96 -20.62
CA LEU A 344 -8.33 -6.47 -21.25
C LEU A 344 -9.14 -7.66 -21.74
N ALA A 345 -10.43 -7.67 -21.41
CA ALA A 345 -11.41 -8.49 -22.10
C ALA A 345 -12.48 -7.59 -22.73
N CYS A 346 -12.95 -7.96 -23.92
CA CYS A 346 -13.97 -7.22 -24.64
C CYS A 346 -15.09 -8.16 -25.06
N ALA A 347 -16.33 -7.76 -24.79
CA ALA A 347 -17.54 -8.50 -25.14
C ALA A 347 -18.59 -7.55 -25.73
N THR A 348 -19.47 -8.08 -26.59
CA THR A 348 -20.67 -7.37 -27.04
C THR A 348 -21.87 -7.91 -26.31
N ALA A 349 -22.72 -7.03 -25.79
CA ALA A 349 -23.94 -7.37 -25.08
C ALA A 349 -25.11 -6.55 -25.63
N GLY A 350 -26.29 -7.16 -25.76
CA GLY A 350 -27.61 -6.52 -25.81
C GLY A 350 -27.84 -5.22 -26.63
N PRO A 351 -29.07 -4.67 -26.56
CA PRO A 351 -29.30 -3.27 -26.88
C PRO A 351 -28.66 -2.35 -25.83
N VAL A 352 -28.53 -1.06 -26.16
CA VAL A 352 -28.13 -0.03 -25.19
C VAL A 352 -29.30 0.22 -24.23
N GLU A 353 -29.18 -0.24 -22.98
CA GLU A 353 -30.27 -0.25 -22.00
C GLU A 353 -30.66 1.15 -21.51
N ARG A 354 -29.66 2.01 -21.26
CA ARG A 354 -29.85 3.41 -20.85
C ARG A 354 -29.29 4.32 -21.92
N ARG A 355 -30.06 5.34 -22.32
CA ARG A 355 -29.59 6.37 -23.26
C ARG A 355 -28.33 7.02 -22.68
N PRO A 356 -27.18 6.93 -23.37
CA PRO A 356 -25.94 7.51 -22.88
C PRO A 356 -26.05 9.02 -22.71
N GLY A 357 -25.55 9.51 -21.59
CA GLY A 357 -25.26 10.91 -21.36
C GLY A 357 -23.77 11.19 -21.53
N ARG A 358 -23.37 12.43 -21.28
CA ARG A 358 -22.00 12.91 -21.50
C ARG A 358 -21.05 12.69 -20.32
N ALA A 359 -21.56 12.45 -19.10
CA ALA A 359 -20.74 12.45 -17.88
C ALA A 359 -19.56 11.46 -17.91
N ALA A 360 -19.79 10.21 -18.33
CA ALA A 360 -18.73 9.19 -18.36
C ALA A 360 -17.61 9.54 -19.36
N GLY A 361 -17.99 10.02 -20.56
CA GLY A 361 -17.02 10.47 -21.56
C GLY A 361 -16.24 11.71 -21.11
N ASP A 362 -16.91 12.67 -20.48
CA ASP A 362 -16.27 13.87 -19.95
C ASP A 362 -15.28 13.58 -18.82
N ALA A 363 -15.64 12.67 -17.91
CA ALA A 363 -14.76 12.20 -16.85
C ALA A 363 -13.49 11.55 -17.41
N LEU A 364 -13.62 10.64 -18.38
CA LEU A 364 -12.46 10.00 -19.02
C LEU A 364 -11.60 11.00 -19.82
N ARG A 365 -12.21 11.98 -20.49
CA ARG A 365 -11.46 13.05 -21.16
C ARG A 365 -10.75 13.96 -20.17
N PHE A 366 -11.32 14.24 -19.00
CA PHE A 366 -10.63 14.93 -17.93
C PHE A 366 -9.41 14.15 -17.46
N VAL A 367 -9.54 12.83 -17.22
CA VAL A 367 -8.41 11.95 -16.89
C VAL A 367 -7.32 12.04 -17.97
N GLY A 368 -7.69 11.96 -19.24
CA GLY A 368 -6.76 12.11 -20.37
C GLY A 368 -6.05 13.46 -20.41
N ARG A 369 -6.77 14.58 -20.22
CA ARG A 369 -6.18 15.93 -20.14
C ARG A 369 -5.25 16.07 -18.95
N LEU A 370 -5.65 15.58 -17.78
CA LEU A 370 -4.83 15.64 -16.56
C LEU A 370 -3.50 14.88 -16.78
N LEU A 371 -3.56 13.65 -17.28
CA LEU A 371 -2.37 12.81 -17.51
C LEU A 371 -1.45 13.36 -18.61
N SER A 372 -1.98 14.07 -19.61
CA SER A 372 -1.19 14.68 -20.69
C SER A 372 -0.74 16.12 -20.41
N SER A 373 -1.22 16.72 -19.33
CA SER A 373 -0.83 18.06 -18.90
C SER A 373 0.65 18.12 -18.49
N ARG A 374 1.26 19.30 -18.56
CA ARG A 374 2.67 19.52 -18.23
C ARG A 374 2.86 20.70 -17.28
N PRO A 375 2.46 20.56 -16.00
CA PRO A 375 2.55 21.67 -15.03
C PRO A 375 3.96 21.86 -14.44
N GLY A 376 4.97 21.15 -14.93
CA GLY A 376 6.34 21.20 -14.39
C GLY A 376 6.57 20.27 -13.18
N PHE A 377 5.64 19.35 -12.91
CA PHE A 377 5.79 18.26 -11.94
C PHE A 377 5.12 16.98 -12.47
N PRO A 378 5.51 15.78 -12.00
CA PRO A 378 4.89 14.52 -12.43
C PRO A 378 3.41 14.44 -12.06
N ILE A 379 2.60 13.89 -12.96
CA ILE A 379 1.17 13.63 -12.73
C ILE A 379 0.95 12.18 -12.35
N ALA A 380 1.41 11.24 -13.18
CA ALA A 380 1.19 9.82 -12.94
C ALA A 380 2.09 9.30 -11.81
N ALA A 381 1.55 8.43 -10.96
CA ALA A 381 2.27 7.90 -9.80
C ALA A 381 3.50 7.08 -10.23
N GLU A 382 3.32 6.29 -11.28
CA GLU A 382 4.30 5.43 -11.90
C GLU A 382 5.41 6.18 -12.65
N GLU A 383 5.22 7.46 -12.93
CA GLU A 383 6.22 8.35 -13.54
C GLU A 383 7.00 9.15 -12.48
N SER A 384 6.53 9.16 -11.23
CA SER A 384 7.13 9.90 -10.10
C SER A 384 8.09 9.04 -9.27
N SER A 385 9.24 9.58 -8.88
CA SER A 385 10.30 8.85 -8.16
C SER A 385 10.91 9.62 -7.00
N GLY A 386 11.54 8.91 -6.07
CA GLY A 386 12.30 9.52 -4.98
C GLY A 386 11.45 10.50 -4.17
N ARG A 387 11.74 11.81 -4.30
CA ARG A 387 11.01 12.89 -3.62
C ARG A 387 9.95 13.59 -4.49
N GLU A 388 9.69 13.10 -5.70
CA GLU A 388 8.67 13.67 -6.58
C GLU A 388 7.26 13.23 -6.15
N GLY A 389 6.34 14.17 -5.94
CA GLY A 389 4.93 13.86 -5.74
C GLY A 389 4.19 13.45 -7.03
N TYR A 390 2.90 13.13 -6.91
CA TYR A 390 2.02 12.79 -8.04
C TYR A 390 0.55 13.25 -7.84
N SER A 391 -0.23 13.20 -8.92
CA SER A 391 -1.66 13.52 -9.00
C SER A 391 -2.40 12.43 -9.77
N ALA A 392 -2.68 11.29 -9.12
CA ALA A 392 -3.15 10.07 -9.77
C ALA A 392 -4.69 9.95 -9.78
N PRO A 393 -5.37 10.03 -10.94
CA PRO A 393 -6.80 9.75 -11.05
C PRO A 393 -7.05 8.24 -10.95
N TYR A 394 -7.34 7.75 -9.75
CA TYR A 394 -7.31 6.31 -9.48
C TYR A 394 -8.68 5.63 -9.56
N ARG A 395 -9.77 6.38 -9.35
CA ARG A 395 -11.12 5.80 -9.29
C ARG A 395 -12.13 6.68 -10.01
N SER A 396 -13.06 6.06 -10.74
CA SER A 396 -14.23 6.75 -11.27
C SER A 396 -15.47 5.87 -11.18
N MET A 397 -16.59 6.45 -10.75
CA MET A 397 -17.83 5.72 -10.53
C MET A 397 -19.05 6.57 -10.92
N PRO A 398 -20.15 5.94 -11.36
CA PRO A 398 -21.41 6.64 -11.52
C PRO A 398 -21.92 7.13 -10.16
N VAL A 399 -22.50 8.32 -10.15
CA VAL A 399 -23.20 8.90 -8.99
C VAL A 399 -24.56 9.42 -9.43
N GLU A 400 -25.42 9.76 -8.47
CA GLU A 400 -26.70 10.38 -8.80
C GLU A 400 -26.47 11.65 -9.65
N GLY A 401 -27.10 11.69 -10.82
CA GLY A 401 -27.02 12.83 -11.73
C GLY A 401 -25.67 13.01 -12.45
N GLY A 402 -24.73 12.06 -12.40
CA GLY A 402 -23.41 12.29 -13.01
C GLY A 402 -22.40 11.16 -12.86
N GLN A 403 -21.13 11.56 -12.99
CA GLN A 403 -19.95 10.72 -12.81
C GLN A 403 -19.00 11.39 -11.83
N ARG A 404 -18.38 10.61 -10.95
CA ARG A 404 -17.33 11.06 -10.02
C ARG A 404 -15.96 10.54 -10.47
N VAL A 405 -14.91 11.34 -10.30
CA VAL A 405 -13.50 10.94 -10.44
C VAL A 405 -12.76 11.34 -9.17
N ASP A 406 -12.10 10.39 -8.53
CA ASP A 406 -11.22 10.64 -7.39
C ASP A 406 -9.75 10.71 -7.86
N VAL A 407 -9.05 11.74 -7.41
CA VAL A 407 -7.64 11.99 -7.72
C VAL A 407 -6.84 12.04 -6.41
N ARG A 408 -5.85 11.16 -6.30
CA ARG A 408 -4.92 11.11 -5.18
C ARG A 408 -3.79 12.12 -5.40
N LEU A 409 -3.65 13.08 -4.50
CA LEU A 409 -2.61 14.11 -4.55
C LEU A 409 -1.60 13.86 -3.45
N ARG A 410 -0.33 13.76 -3.83
CA ARG A 410 0.77 13.46 -2.91
C ARG A 410 1.97 14.34 -3.20
N ASP A 411 2.57 14.91 -2.17
CA ASP A 411 3.86 15.62 -2.28
C ASP A 411 4.55 15.76 -0.92
N PHE A 412 5.89 15.70 -0.88
CA PHE A 412 6.64 15.93 0.37
C PHE A 412 6.59 17.40 0.78
N ASP A 413 6.43 18.31 -0.20
CA ASP A 413 6.31 19.74 0.03
C ASP A 413 4.82 20.17 0.06
N ALA A 414 4.41 20.80 1.16
CA ALA A 414 3.03 21.25 1.32
C ALA A 414 2.64 22.37 0.34
N GLY A 415 3.60 23.17 -0.15
CA GLY A 415 3.40 24.17 -1.18
C GLY A 415 3.08 23.54 -2.54
N ARG A 416 3.87 22.55 -2.95
CA ARG A 416 3.65 21.77 -4.17
C ARG A 416 2.37 20.94 -4.11
N LEU A 417 1.98 20.42 -2.94
CA LEU A 417 0.66 19.80 -2.79
C LEU A 417 -0.47 20.78 -3.14
N ARG A 418 -0.39 22.04 -2.69
CA ARG A 418 -1.36 23.09 -3.07
C ARG A 418 -1.30 23.46 -4.55
N GLU A 419 -0.13 23.40 -5.19
CA GLU A 419 -0.02 23.57 -6.64
C GLU A 419 -0.76 22.46 -7.40
N ARG A 420 -0.66 21.21 -6.93
CA ARG A 420 -1.38 20.06 -7.49
C ARG A 420 -2.89 20.20 -7.34
N GLU A 421 -3.38 20.65 -6.17
CA GLU A 421 -4.79 20.95 -5.93
C GLU A 421 -5.32 21.95 -6.96
N ARG A 422 -4.63 23.09 -7.13
CA ARG A 422 -5.00 24.13 -8.11
C ARG A 422 -4.94 23.61 -9.56
N HIS A 423 -3.96 22.76 -9.87
CA HIS A 423 -3.81 22.18 -11.20
C HIS A 423 -5.00 21.29 -11.58
N VAL A 424 -5.44 20.42 -10.67
CA VAL A 424 -6.63 19.58 -10.90
C VAL A 424 -7.87 20.45 -11.13
N GLU A 425 -8.07 21.49 -10.32
CA GLU A 425 -9.17 22.43 -10.51
C GLU A 425 -9.11 23.17 -11.86
N ALA A 426 -7.92 23.55 -12.32
CA ALA A 426 -7.74 24.21 -13.60
C ALA A 426 -8.12 23.27 -14.77
N VAL A 427 -7.56 22.06 -14.79
CA VAL A 427 -7.82 21.07 -15.86
C VAL A 427 -9.27 20.61 -15.89
N ALA A 428 -9.94 20.53 -14.73
CA ALA A 428 -11.36 20.20 -14.66
C ALA A 428 -12.22 21.23 -15.43
N ARG A 429 -11.85 22.51 -15.41
CA ARG A 429 -12.60 23.60 -16.08
C ARG A 429 -12.38 23.68 -17.58
N GLU A 430 -11.41 22.97 -18.15
CA GLU A 430 -11.11 22.98 -19.59
C GLU A 430 -12.11 22.17 -20.44
N GLY A 431 -13.16 21.60 -19.85
CA GLY A 431 -14.17 20.80 -20.54
C GLY A 431 -15.21 21.64 -21.32
N GLY A 432 -15.77 21.07 -22.39
CA GLY A 432 -16.73 21.74 -23.28
C GLY A 432 -18.21 21.64 -22.89
N GLY A 433 -18.57 21.25 -21.66
CA GLY A 433 -19.98 21.24 -21.23
C GLY A 433 -20.16 21.63 -19.77
N PRO A 434 -21.28 21.23 -19.11
CA PRO A 434 -21.57 21.60 -17.72
C PRO A 434 -20.33 21.61 -16.83
N ALA A 435 -20.13 22.73 -16.15
CA ALA A 435 -18.96 22.93 -15.30
C ALA A 435 -18.92 21.84 -14.21
N PRO A 436 -17.81 21.10 -14.09
CA PRO A 436 -17.67 20.12 -13.02
C PRO A 436 -17.52 20.81 -11.66
N ARG A 437 -17.98 20.14 -10.60
CA ARG A 437 -17.70 20.54 -9.22
C ARG A 437 -16.44 19.84 -8.74
N VAL A 438 -15.52 20.56 -8.10
CA VAL A 438 -14.31 19.99 -7.51
C VAL A 438 -14.36 20.20 -6.00
N GLU A 439 -14.10 19.14 -5.25
CA GLU A 439 -13.97 19.15 -3.79
C GLU A 439 -12.58 18.67 -3.40
N ILE A 440 -11.90 19.40 -2.53
CA ILE A 440 -10.57 19.04 -2.01
C ILE A 440 -10.69 18.68 -0.53
N ALA A 441 -10.22 17.50 -0.15
CA ALA A 441 -10.10 17.06 1.23
C ALA A 441 -8.64 16.74 1.57
N ARG A 442 -8.08 17.40 2.60
CA ARG A 442 -6.74 17.07 3.11
C ARG A 442 -6.82 15.82 3.97
N GLN A 443 -5.82 14.95 3.87
CA GLN A 443 -5.82 13.63 4.51
C GLN A 443 -4.81 13.58 5.67
N TYR A 444 -3.53 13.80 5.40
CA TYR A 444 -2.46 13.76 6.40
C TYR A 444 -1.28 14.64 5.97
N VAL A 445 -0.38 14.94 6.92
CA VAL A 445 0.80 15.78 6.70
C VAL A 445 2.09 14.96 6.72
N ASN A 446 3.17 15.58 6.25
CA ASN A 446 4.52 15.02 6.31
C ASN A 446 5.06 15.11 7.76
N MET A 447 5.42 13.96 8.35
CA MET A 447 5.97 13.86 9.71
C MET A 447 7.43 14.31 9.83
N GLY A 448 8.18 14.37 8.72
CA GLY A 448 9.63 14.60 8.72
C GLY A 448 10.10 15.84 9.47
N PRO A 449 9.49 17.02 9.25
CA PRO A 449 9.83 18.22 10.02
C PRO A 449 9.70 18.04 11.53
N ARG A 450 8.73 17.25 12.00
CA ARG A 450 8.52 16.98 13.43
C ARG A 450 9.50 15.93 13.97
N LEU A 451 9.82 14.91 13.16
CA LEU A 451 10.77 13.86 13.55
C LEU A 451 12.24 14.33 13.53
N ALA A 452 12.56 15.41 12.82
CA ALA A 452 13.92 15.96 12.77
C ALA A 452 14.49 16.32 14.15
N GLU A 453 13.63 16.61 15.13
CA GLU A 453 14.02 16.92 16.52
C GLU A 453 14.39 15.65 17.34
N ARG A 454 14.21 14.46 16.77
CA ARG A 454 14.35 13.14 17.42
C ARG A 454 15.40 12.28 16.70
N PRO A 455 16.69 12.69 16.70
CA PRO A 455 17.74 12.02 15.92
C PRO A 455 17.97 10.55 16.30
N GLU A 456 17.55 10.12 17.49
CA GLU A 456 17.60 8.72 17.91
C GLU A 456 16.82 7.78 16.98
N LEU A 457 15.75 8.27 16.33
CA LEU A 457 14.95 7.51 15.38
C LEU A 457 15.75 7.13 14.11
N LEU A 458 16.84 7.83 13.83
CA LEU A 458 17.77 7.51 12.75
C LEU A 458 19.03 6.84 13.27
N ASP A 459 19.59 7.32 14.38
CA ASP A 459 20.85 6.82 14.93
C ASP A 459 20.73 5.37 15.41
N TRP A 460 19.67 5.05 16.16
CA TRP A 460 19.56 3.74 16.77
C TRP A 460 19.39 2.62 15.74
N PRO A 461 18.49 2.72 14.75
CA PRO A 461 18.35 1.68 13.74
C PRO A 461 19.60 1.56 12.85
N ARG A 462 20.31 2.65 12.56
CA ARG A 462 21.58 2.57 11.82
C ARG A 462 22.66 1.79 12.57
N ARG A 463 22.87 2.12 13.84
CA ARG A 463 23.84 1.41 14.69
C ARG A 463 23.44 -0.05 14.90
N ALA A 464 22.13 -0.31 14.99
CA ALA A 464 21.61 -1.67 15.04
C ALA A 464 21.88 -2.44 13.74
N ALA A 465 21.77 -1.79 12.58
CA ALA A 465 22.04 -2.40 11.28
C ALA A 465 23.52 -2.76 11.14
N GLU A 466 24.41 -1.85 11.52
CA GLU A 466 25.85 -2.09 11.59
C GLU A 466 26.17 -3.30 12.49
N ALA A 467 25.57 -3.36 13.69
CA ALA A 467 25.75 -4.47 14.62
C ALA A 467 25.19 -5.80 14.11
N ALA A 468 24.10 -5.76 13.33
CA ALA A 468 23.50 -6.94 12.70
C ALA A 468 24.20 -7.37 11.40
N GLY A 469 25.16 -6.57 10.91
CA GLY A 469 25.87 -6.81 9.65
C GLY A 469 24.99 -6.59 8.42
N VAL A 470 24.00 -5.70 8.50
CA VAL A 470 23.07 -5.36 7.40
C VAL A 470 23.22 -3.90 7.03
N ALA A 471 22.94 -3.56 5.77
CA ALA A 471 23.01 -2.20 5.28
C ALA A 471 21.63 -1.54 5.38
N ALA A 472 21.45 -0.64 6.36
CA ALA A 472 20.22 0.14 6.46
C ALA A 472 20.24 1.36 5.53
N GLU A 473 19.09 1.68 4.94
CA GLU A 473 18.92 2.81 4.04
C GLU A 473 17.85 3.75 4.56
N ILE A 474 18.11 5.06 4.56
CA ILE A 474 17.03 6.03 4.81
C ILE A 474 16.25 6.22 3.53
N ARG A 475 14.96 5.93 3.59
CA ARG A 475 14.03 6.16 2.48
C ARG A 475 12.83 6.96 2.97
N PRO A 476 12.40 7.99 2.23
CA PRO A 476 11.14 8.65 2.55
C PRO A 476 9.98 7.78 2.06
N ILE A 477 8.90 7.70 2.85
CA ILE A 477 7.71 6.94 2.48
C ILE A 477 6.89 7.73 1.47
N ARG A 478 6.59 7.09 0.35
CA ARG A 478 5.75 7.65 -0.72
C ARG A 478 4.26 7.38 -0.48
N GLY A 479 3.85 7.47 0.78
CA GLY A 479 2.54 7.11 1.35
C GLY A 479 2.27 7.89 2.63
N GLY A 480 1.50 7.33 3.56
CA GLY A 480 1.28 7.86 4.91
C GLY A 480 1.45 6.72 5.92
N THR A 481 1.71 7.05 7.19
CA THR A 481 1.93 6.05 8.27
C THR A 481 1.02 6.27 9.48
N GLY A 482 0.06 7.20 9.37
CA GLY A 482 -0.90 7.47 10.44
C GLY A 482 -0.31 7.98 11.76
N VAL A 483 0.94 8.46 11.80
CA VAL A 483 1.61 8.72 13.09
C VAL A 483 1.31 10.06 13.76
N ASP A 484 0.53 10.94 13.11
CA ASP A 484 0.25 12.30 13.60
C ASP A 484 -0.25 12.34 15.06
N PRO A 485 -1.22 11.49 15.48
CA PRO A 485 -1.70 11.50 16.86
C PRO A 485 -0.64 11.13 17.89
N PHE A 486 0.32 10.25 17.55
CA PHE A 486 1.41 9.90 18.45
C PHE A 486 2.31 11.11 18.72
N LEU A 487 2.64 11.83 17.66
CA LEU A 487 3.48 13.03 17.76
C LEU A 487 2.81 14.12 18.58
N ASP A 488 1.49 14.28 18.45
CA ASP A 488 0.71 15.24 19.24
C ASP A 488 0.70 14.91 20.74
N ARG A 489 0.94 13.64 21.09
CA ARG A 489 1.10 13.18 22.48
C ARG A 489 2.56 13.02 22.91
N GLY A 490 3.52 13.53 22.13
CA GLY A 490 4.94 13.51 22.46
C GLY A 490 5.64 12.16 22.22
N THR A 491 4.96 11.22 21.56
CA THR A 491 5.55 9.93 21.16
C THR A 491 6.03 10.05 19.71
N ALA A 492 7.34 9.86 19.49
CA ALA A 492 7.89 9.88 18.15
C ALA A 492 8.10 8.46 17.65
N LEU A 493 7.44 8.13 16.53
CA LEU A 493 7.52 6.84 15.87
C LEU A 493 8.14 7.02 14.48
N ALA A 494 9.20 6.28 14.20
CA ALA A 494 9.70 6.09 12.83
C ALA A 494 9.20 4.76 12.28
N ASN A 495 9.30 4.54 10.98
CA ASN A 495 8.96 3.25 10.36
C ASN A 495 10.21 2.46 10.00
N LEU A 496 10.16 1.14 10.12
CA LEU A 496 11.23 0.21 9.79
C LEU A 496 10.74 -0.83 8.78
N GLY A 497 11.58 -1.09 7.79
CA GLY A 497 11.34 -2.07 6.74
C GLY A 497 11.36 -3.52 7.18
N THR A 498 10.24 -4.23 7.03
CA THR A 498 10.12 -5.67 7.34
C THR A 498 10.70 -6.56 6.24
N GLY A 499 10.83 -6.06 5.02
CA GLY A 499 11.58 -6.73 3.95
C GLY A 499 10.73 -7.63 3.06
N TYR A 500 9.62 -7.09 2.57
CA TYR A 500 8.82 -7.70 1.52
C TYR A 500 8.88 -6.88 0.22
N PHE A 501 8.36 -7.46 -0.86
CA PHE A 501 8.22 -6.85 -2.16
C PHE A 501 6.74 -6.73 -2.53
N ALA A 502 6.36 -5.66 -3.23
CA ALA A 502 5.02 -5.41 -3.78
C ALA A 502 3.86 -5.55 -2.77
N PRO A 503 3.82 -4.73 -1.71
CA PRO A 503 2.70 -4.72 -0.76
C PRO A 503 1.36 -4.53 -1.45
N GLU A 504 0.32 -5.06 -0.81
CA GLU A 504 -1.08 -4.97 -1.26
C GLU A 504 -1.30 -5.51 -2.69
N SER A 505 -0.43 -6.38 -3.17
CA SER A 505 -0.52 -6.95 -4.51
C SER A 505 -0.38 -8.47 -4.49
N GLU A 506 -1.02 -9.10 -5.47
CA GLU A 506 -0.84 -10.51 -5.82
C GLU A 506 0.61 -10.89 -6.15
N LYS A 507 1.50 -9.91 -6.34
CA LYS A 507 2.93 -10.09 -6.61
C LYS A 507 3.77 -10.18 -5.33
N GLU A 508 3.16 -10.09 -4.15
CA GLU A 508 3.93 -9.93 -2.93
C GLU A 508 4.75 -11.18 -2.57
N PHE A 509 5.98 -10.94 -2.09
CA PHE A 509 6.87 -12.00 -1.60
C PHE A 509 7.88 -11.43 -0.59
N THR A 510 8.50 -12.31 0.18
CA THR A 510 9.65 -12.00 1.04
C THR A 510 10.68 -13.14 0.95
N SER A 511 11.64 -13.24 1.86
CA SER A 511 12.59 -14.35 1.91
C SER A 511 12.94 -14.75 3.35
N LEU A 512 13.42 -15.98 3.51
CA LEU A 512 13.91 -16.46 4.81
C LEU A 512 15.06 -15.60 5.36
N GLN A 513 15.91 -15.09 4.47
CA GLN A 513 17.06 -14.27 4.81
C GLN A 513 16.67 -12.86 5.25
N ALA A 514 15.68 -12.25 4.59
CA ALA A 514 15.11 -10.97 5.00
C ALA A 514 14.51 -11.08 6.40
N MET A 515 13.63 -12.06 6.62
CA MET A 515 13.01 -12.38 7.91
C MET A 515 14.05 -12.56 9.03
N ALA A 516 15.05 -13.42 8.80
CA ALA A 516 16.09 -13.70 9.78
C ALA A 516 16.93 -12.45 10.09
N GLY A 517 17.23 -11.65 9.07
CA GLY A 517 17.99 -10.42 9.24
C GLY A 517 17.20 -9.32 9.94
N HIS A 518 15.88 -9.21 9.71
CA HIS A 518 15.04 -8.21 10.36
C HIS A 518 14.94 -8.48 11.87
N VAL A 519 14.69 -9.73 12.28
CA VAL A 519 14.70 -10.11 13.71
C VAL A 519 16.04 -9.79 14.37
N ARG A 520 17.17 -10.06 13.70
CA ARG A 520 18.51 -9.68 14.20
C ARG A 520 18.67 -8.18 14.34
N TRP A 521 18.16 -7.42 13.37
CA TRP A 521 18.19 -5.97 13.39
C TRP A 521 17.37 -5.39 14.54
N LEU A 522 16.16 -5.90 14.77
CA LEU A 522 15.32 -5.50 15.90
C LEU A 522 15.96 -5.86 17.24
N ALA A 523 16.56 -7.05 17.37
CA ALA A 523 17.28 -7.45 18.58
C ALA A 523 18.49 -6.53 18.87
N ALA A 524 19.23 -6.13 17.83
CA ALA A 524 20.31 -5.15 17.96
C ALA A 524 19.77 -3.75 18.31
N LEU A 525 18.63 -3.35 17.76
CA LEU A 525 17.98 -2.07 18.07
C LEU A 525 17.56 -1.99 19.54
N VAL A 526 17.00 -3.06 20.08
CA VAL A 526 16.69 -3.18 21.52
C VAL A 526 17.93 -2.94 22.38
N GLN A 527 19.09 -3.49 22.01
CA GLN A 527 20.35 -3.32 22.74
C GLN A 527 20.93 -1.91 22.61
N VAL A 528 20.87 -1.33 21.42
CA VAL A 528 21.30 0.05 21.18
C VAL A 528 20.47 1.01 22.02
N ALA A 529 19.15 0.81 22.09
CA ALA A 529 18.27 1.57 22.95
C ALA A 529 18.59 1.34 24.45
N ALA A 530 18.93 0.12 24.85
CA ALA A 530 19.32 -0.21 26.23
C ALA A 530 20.60 0.51 26.67
N ALA A 531 21.54 0.69 25.74
CA ALA A 531 22.80 1.38 25.97
C ALA A 531 22.70 2.91 25.82
N ALA A 532 21.58 3.43 25.30
CA ALA A 532 21.38 4.86 25.13
C ALA A 532 21.23 5.54 26.50
N ARG A 533 21.90 6.69 26.67
CA ARG A 533 21.70 7.51 27.87
C ARG A 533 20.31 8.15 27.81
N PRO A 534 19.53 8.16 28.91
CA PRO A 534 18.32 8.95 28.98
C PRO A 534 18.67 10.42 28.70
N ARG A 535 17.93 11.07 27.80
CA ARG A 535 18.01 12.52 27.59
C ARG A 535 17.07 13.24 28.54
#